data_AF-A0A2H4VSF4-F1
#
_entry.id   AF-A0A2H4VSF4-F1
#
_cell.length_a   1.000
_cell.length_b   1.000
_cell.length_c   1.000
_cell.angle_alpha   90.00
_cell.angle_beta   90.00
_cell.angle_gamma   90.00
#
_symmetry.space_group_name_H-M   'P 1'
#
loop_
_entity.id
_entity.type
_entity.pdbx_description
1 polymer ?
#
loop_
_entity_poly.entity_id
_entity_poly.type
_entity_poly.pdbx_seq_one_letter_code
_entity_poly.pdbx_strand_id
1 'polypeptide(L)'
;MKAVVFDNSGTLISRYRAIKNLNSGIIYDNISSIDLVDEHPHRALVVLQTDPSSCLINARPDQTIHQFIVRNKVPFDISYSSSDVQKDEILPLIKNENAEISDIQDTIHAVSNKNYNVQICSGSGFIVNTRSGDIEFTITAGGKIFPEVSEVVEELKKRSFHIYVASGDRTKSLMELASYIHIPSENVFGTADAQRKREIVAGLKERYKVMMVGNSANDILALKEADMGVITTQQDKETSRKVMEAADVVVGNIKEILDIDF
;
A
#
# COMPACT_ATOMS: atom_id res chain seq x y z
N MET A 1 -18.92 4.31 -25.76
CA MET A 1 -19.06 4.02 -24.32
C MET A 1 -17.79 4.47 -23.62
N LYS A 2 -17.86 4.96 -22.38
CA LYS A 2 -16.68 5.45 -21.64
C LYS A 2 -16.34 4.51 -20.49
N ALA A 3 -15.05 4.39 -20.17
CA ALA A 3 -14.55 3.64 -19.03
C ALA A 3 -13.49 4.44 -18.28
N VAL A 4 -13.41 4.22 -16.97
CA VAL A 4 -12.35 4.75 -16.09
C VAL A 4 -11.61 3.58 -15.47
N VAL A 5 -10.28 3.59 -15.55
CA VAL A 5 -9.39 2.65 -14.88
C VAL A 5 -8.65 3.42 -13.79
N PHE A 6 -8.84 3.02 -12.54
CA PHE A 6 -8.14 3.60 -11.41
C PHE A 6 -6.94 2.75 -11.00
N ASP A 7 -5.81 3.38 -10.73
CA ASP A 7 -4.87 2.81 -9.77
C ASP A 7 -5.51 2.76 -8.37
N ASN A 8 -4.99 1.91 -7.50
CA ASN A 8 -5.43 1.86 -6.12
C ASN A 8 -4.71 2.87 -5.22
N SER A 9 -3.40 2.76 -5.14
CA SER A 9 -2.64 3.23 -4.00
C SER A 9 -2.08 4.64 -4.21
N GLY A 10 -2.71 5.59 -3.54
CA GLY A 10 -2.54 7.04 -3.69
C GLY A 10 -3.40 7.62 -4.80
N THR A 11 -4.33 6.83 -5.33
CA THR A 11 -5.43 7.27 -6.20
C THR A 11 -6.78 7.08 -5.51
N LEU A 12 -7.17 5.84 -5.19
CA LEU A 12 -8.40 5.56 -4.42
C LEU A 12 -8.15 5.55 -2.91
N ILE A 13 -6.94 5.15 -2.49
CA ILE A 13 -6.56 5.02 -1.09
C ILE A 13 -5.36 5.89 -0.79
N SER A 14 -5.45 6.76 0.20
CA SER A 14 -4.28 7.35 0.85
C SER A 14 -3.55 6.29 1.67
N ARG A 15 -2.23 6.21 1.53
CA ARG A 15 -1.39 5.36 2.36
C ARG A 15 -0.71 6.14 3.47
N TYR A 16 -0.69 5.55 4.65
CA TYR A 16 0.07 6.03 5.79
C TYR A 16 0.91 4.91 6.36
N ARG A 17 2.08 5.25 6.87
CA ARG A 17 3.00 4.31 7.51
C ARG A 17 3.56 4.96 8.76
N ALA A 18 3.60 4.19 9.84
CA ALA A 18 4.30 4.54 11.06
C ALA A 18 5.48 3.58 11.22
N ILE A 19 6.67 4.14 11.47
CA ILE A 19 7.90 3.39 11.76
C ILE A 19 8.43 3.87 13.10
N LYS A 20 8.48 3.00 14.10
CA LYS A 20 9.10 3.31 15.40
C LYS A 20 10.55 2.87 15.37
N ASN A 21 11.46 3.76 15.75
CA ASN A 21 12.86 3.40 16.02
C ASN A 21 12.96 2.95 17.48
N LEU A 22 13.43 1.71 17.72
CA LEU A 22 13.43 1.14 19.06
C LEU A 22 14.53 1.71 19.96
N ASN A 23 15.60 2.27 19.38
CA ASN A 23 16.66 2.94 20.14
C ASN A 23 16.21 4.30 20.68
N SER A 24 15.44 5.07 19.90
CA SER A 24 15.00 6.42 20.30
C SER A 24 13.57 6.49 20.83
N GLY A 25 12.75 5.48 20.55
CA GLY A 25 11.31 5.48 20.81
C GLY A 25 10.49 6.41 19.89
N ILE A 26 11.14 7.11 18.95
CA ILE A 26 10.48 8.07 18.05
C ILE A 26 9.75 7.31 16.93
N ILE A 27 8.53 7.76 16.62
CA ILE A 27 7.75 7.29 15.48
C ILE A 27 7.88 8.28 14.32
N TYR A 28 8.36 7.79 13.18
CA TYR A 28 8.46 8.51 11.92
C TYR A 28 7.33 8.11 10.97
N ASP A 29 6.88 9.06 10.16
CA ASP A 29 5.82 8.84 9.17
C ASP A 29 6.18 9.31 7.75
N ASN A 30 7.31 9.99 7.60
CA ASN A 30 7.83 10.52 6.35
C ASN A 30 8.99 9.70 5.77
N ILE A 31 9.40 8.62 6.43
CA ILE A 31 10.55 7.80 6.02
C ILE A 31 10.08 6.57 5.22
N SER A 32 10.87 6.21 4.20
CA SER A 32 10.73 4.97 3.43
C SER A 32 11.28 3.77 4.18
N SER A 33 10.49 2.70 4.29
CA SER A 33 10.94 1.44 4.89
C SER A 33 12.01 0.75 4.04
N ILE A 34 12.03 1.00 2.73
CA ILE A 34 13.04 0.47 1.82
C ILE A 34 14.35 1.23 2.02
N ASP A 35 14.30 2.56 2.04
CA ASP A 35 15.49 3.39 2.24
C ASP A 35 16.14 3.09 3.59
N LEU A 36 15.35 2.88 4.67
CA LEU A 36 15.88 2.42 5.95
C LEU A 36 16.62 1.08 5.85
N VAL A 37 16.12 0.14 5.05
CA VAL A 37 16.81 -1.13 4.83
C VAL A 37 18.10 -0.91 4.02
N ASP A 38 18.06 -0.07 2.98
CA ASP A 38 19.22 0.23 2.13
C ASP A 38 20.33 1.02 2.85
N GLU A 39 19.99 1.80 3.89
CA GLU A 39 20.95 2.54 4.72
C GLU A 39 21.95 1.64 5.48
N HIS A 40 21.69 0.33 5.60
CA HIS A 40 22.59 -0.58 6.29
C HIS A 40 22.67 -1.96 5.60
N PRO A 41 23.87 -2.53 5.35
CA PRO A 41 24.06 -3.74 4.55
C PRO A 41 23.52 -5.03 5.19
N HIS A 42 23.06 -4.95 6.44
CA HIS A 42 22.57 -6.09 7.21
C HIS A 42 21.13 -5.90 7.70
N ARG A 43 20.29 -5.12 7.01
CA ARG A 43 18.89 -4.97 7.39
C ARG A 43 17.98 -5.89 6.56
N ALA A 44 16.94 -6.39 7.21
CA ALA A 44 15.85 -7.10 6.56
C ALA A 44 14.51 -6.62 7.11
N LEU A 45 13.59 -6.28 6.20
CA LEU A 45 12.20 -5.97 6.52
C LEU A 45 11.38 -7.26 6.55
N VAL A 46 10.92 -7.62 7.74
CA VAL A 46 10.08 -8.79 8.00
C VAL A 46 8.63 -8.33 8.20
N VAL A 47 7.70 -8.93 7.48
CA VAL A 47 6.26 -8.62 7.56
C VAL A 47 5.51 -9.81 8.12
N LEU A 48 4.71 -9.58 9.17
CA LEU A 48 3.87 -10.60 9.79
C LEU A 48 2.62 -10.81 8.93
N GLN A 49 2.33 -12.05 8.57
CA GLN A 49 1.11 -12.45 7.85
C GLN A 49 -0.02 -12.73 8.87
N THR A 50 -0.39 -11.69 9.61
CA THR A 50 -1.50 -11.71 10.57
C THR A 50 -2.35 -10.46 10.41
N ASP A 51 -3.58 -10.48 10.91
CA ASP A 51 -4.45 -9.30 10.93
C ASP A 51 -4.04 -8.35 12.06
N PRO A 52 -3.51 -7.16 11.77
CA PRO A 52 -3.09 -6.21 12.80
C PRO A 52 -4.25 -5.74 13.68
N SER A 53 -5.45 -5.61 13.10
CA SER A 53 -6.62 -5.02 13.75
C SER A 53 -7.35 -5.93 14.73
N SER A 54 -7.08 -7.24 14.68
CA SER A 54 -7.71 -8.23 15.55
C SER A 54 -6.71 -9.06 16.33
N CYS A 55 -5.55 -9.39 15.75
CA CYS A 55 -4.56 -10.26 16.37
C CYS A 55 -3.51 -9.45 17.15
N LEU A 56 -2.81 -8.53 16.47
CA LEU A 56 -1.68 -7.80 17.09
C LEU A 56 -2.15 -6.80 18.15
N ILE A 57 -3.24 -6.07 17.88
CA ILE A 57 -3.76 -5.08 18.82
C ILE A 57 -4.25 -5.71 20.15
N ASN A 58 -4.71 -6.96 20.11
CA ASN A 58 -5.24 -7.67 21.29
C ASN A 58 -4.20 -8.61 21.94
N ALA A 59 -2.99 -8.68 21.40
CA ALA A 59 -1.93 -9.51 21.94
C ALA A 59 -1.36 -8.90 23.25
N ARG A 60 -0.76 -9.75 24.11
CA ARG A 60 -0.09 -9.28 25.33
C ARG A 60 1.06 -8.34 24.96
N PRO A 61 1.10 -7.10 25.48
CA PRO A 61 2.04 -6.06 25.05
C PRO A 61 3.49 -6.37 25.45
N ASP A 62 3.68 -6.96 26.63
CA ASP A 62 4.98 -7.22 27.30
C ASP A 62 5.69 -8.48 26.79
N GLN A 63 5.07 -9.26 25.90
CA GLN A 63 5.74 -10.41 25.30
C GLN A 63 6.63 -9.94 24.14
N THR A 64 7.81 -10.53 24.04
CA THR A 64 8.71 -10.28 22.88
C THR A 64 8.04 -10.68 21.56
N ILE A 65 8.41 -10.03 20.47
CA ILE A 65 7.96 -10.36 19.11
C ILE A 65 8.26 -11.84 18.79
N HIS A 66 9.45 -12.34 19.16
CA HIS A 66 9.81 -13.74 18.99
C HIS A 66 8.84 -14.70 19.71
N GLN A 67 8.55 -14.45 21.00
CA GLN A 67 7.60 -15.27 21.76
C GLN A 67 6.21 -15.26 21.13
N PHE A 68 5.74 -14.11 20.66
CA PHE A 68 4.45 -13.99 19.99
C PHE A 68 4.41 -14.84 18.71
N ILE A 69 5.42 -14.75 17.86
CA ILE A 69 5.48 -15.52 16.60
C ILE A 69 5.49 -17.02 16.87
N VAL A 70 6.35 -17.48 17.78
CA VAL A 70 6.50 -18.92 18.10
C VAL A 70 5.26 -19.50 18.74
N ARG A 71 4.69 -18.82 19.75
CA ARG A 71 3.51 -19.32 20.48
C ARG A 71 2.28 -19.43 19.60
N ASN A 72 2.05 -18.43 18.74
CA ASN A 72 0.86 -18.36 17.90
C ASN A 72 1.08 -18.94 16.49
N LYS A 73 2.29 -19.45 16.19
CA LYS A 73 2.68 -19.96 14.87
C LYS A 73 2.40 -18.96 13.75
N VAL A 74 2.72 -17.69 14.00
CA VAL A 74 2.42 -16.58 13.08
C VAL A 74 3.30 -16.72 11.83
N PRO A 75 2.73 -16.88 10.63
CA PRO A 75 3.52 -16.84 9.42
C PRO A 75 4.06 -15.43 9.21
N PHE A 76 5.26 -15.30 8.67
CA PHE A 76 5.86 -14.04 8.28
C PHE A 76 6.64 -14.22 6.98
N ASP A 77 6.94 -13.14 6.27
CA ASP A 77 7.80 -13.17 5.08
C ASP A 77 8.83 -12.05 5.13
N ILE A 78 9.95 -12.26 4.43
CA ILE A 78 10.95 -11.21 4.21
C ILE A 78 10.50 -10.43 2.98
N SER A 79 10.07 -9.19 3.20
CA SER A 79 9.53 -8.33 2.14
C SER A 79 10.66 -7.70 1.31
N TYR A 80 11.77 -7.34 1.98
CA TYR A 80 12.94 -6.73 1.36
C TYR A 80 14.16 -6.89 2.27
N SER A 81 15.35 -7.09 1.72
CA SER A 81 16.59 -7.16 2.49
C SER A 81 17.80 -6.69 1.70
N SER A 82 18.74 -6.04 2.40
CA SER A 82 20.06 -5.67 1.90
C SER A 82 21.09 -6.81 2.01
N SER A 83 20.69 -7.95 2.59
CA SER A 83 21.51 -9.14 2.81
C SER A 83 20.83 -10.40 2.30
N ASP A 84 21.61 -11.45 2.01
CA ASP A 84 21.11 -12.76 1.59
C ASP A 84 20.66 -13.59 2.81
N VAL A 85 19.64 -13.12 3.52
CA VAL A 85 19.07 -13.81 4.69
C VAL A 85 17.89 -14.67 4.27
N GLN A 86 17.84 -15.89 4.78
CA GLN A 86 16.76 -16.84 4.55
C GLN A 86 15.71 -16.77 5.67
N LYS A 87 14.47 -17.12 5.31
CA LYS A 87 13.31 -17.01 6.20
C LYS A 87 13.43 -17.82 7.49
N ASP A 88 14.06 -18.99 7.41
CA ASP A 88 14.28 -19.90 8.53
C ASP A 88 15.38 -19.42 9.50
N GLU A 89 16.21 -18.45 9.08
CA GLU A 89 17.24 -17.84 9.92
C GLU A 89 16.69 -16.76 10.85
N ILE A 90 15.54 -16.14 10.51
CA ILE A 90 14.99 -15.00 11.25
C ILE A 90 14.64 -15.36 12.70
N LEU A 91 13.91 -16.46 12.94
CA LEU A 91 13.48 -16.82 14.29
C LEU A 91 14.64 -17.14 15.24
N PRO A 92 15.66 -17.94 14.83
CA PRO A 92 16.88 -18.10 15.62
C PRO A 92 17.59 -16.79 15.93
N LEU A 93 17.67 -15.86 14.97
CA LEU A 93 18.36 -14.58 15.13
C LEU A 93 17.73 -13.70 16.22
N ILE A 94 16.39 -13.59 16.24
CA ILE A 94 15.68 -12.72 17.19
C ILE A 94 15.33 -13.40 18.52
N LYS A 95 15.85 -14.60 18.79
CA LYS A 95 15.44 -15.42 19.94
C LYS A 95 15.67 -14.76 21.30
N ASN A 96 16.74 -13.99 21.41
CA ASN A 96 17.16 -13.31 22.65
C ASN A 96 16.91 -11.80 22.62
N GLU A 97 16.18 -11.32 21.62
CA GLU A 97 15.81 -9.91 21.52
C GLU A 97 14.57 -9.61 22.41
N ASN A 98 14.61 -8.44 23.03
CA ASN A 98 13.66 -7.85 23.95
C ASN A 98 12.57 -7.02 23.27
N ALA A 99 12.67 -6.70 21.98
CA ALA A 99 11.62 -5.93 21.28
C ALA A 99 10.24 -6.58 21.47
N GLU A 100 9.28 -5.76 21.88
CA GLU A 100 8.00 -6.20 22.42
C GLU A 100 6.86 -6.04 21.41
N ILE A 101 5.74 -6.71 21.68
CA ILE A 101 4.50 -6.49 20.91
C ILE A 101 3.98 -5.07 21.10
N SER A 102 4.21 -4.45 22.26
CA SER A 102 3.91 -3.05 22.54
C SER A 102 4.54 -2.11 21.49
N ASP A 103 5.75 -2.40 21.01
CA ASP A 103 6.42 -1.61 19.96
C ASP A 103 5.69 -1.68 18.61
N ILE A 104 5.10 -2.82 18.27
CA ILE A 104 4.25 -2.95 17.08
C ILE A 104 2.92 -2.23 17.32
N GLN A 105 2.32 -2.39 18.51
CA GLN A 105 1.06 -1.74 18.88
C GLN A 105 1.17 -0.22 18.81
N ASP A 106 2.29 0.37 19.23
CA ASP A 106 2.56 1.81 19.08
C ASP A 106 2.43 2.27 17.63
N THR A 107 2.99 1.51 16.68
CA THR A 107 2.84 1.83 15.25
C THR A 107 1.42 1.61 14.74
N ILE A 108 0.69 0.59 15.22
CA ILE A 108 -0.73 0.38 14.90
C ILE A 108 -1.56 1.56 15.40
N HIS A 109 -1.33 2.03 16.63
CA HIS A 109 -2.00 3.18 17.22
C HIS A 109 -1.68 4.47 16.44
N ALA A 110 -0.43 4.68 16.05
CA ALA A 110 -0.04 5.84 15.25
C ALA A 110 -0.78 5.89 13.91
N VAL A 111 -0.99 4.74 13.26
CA VAL A 111 -1.80 4.63 12.03
C VAL A 111 -3.29 4.87 12.32
N SER A 112 -3.83 4.19 13.33
CA SER A 112 -5.26 4.24 13.68
C SER A 112 -5.70 5.64 14.16
N ASN A 113 -4.86 6.34 14.92
CA ASN A 113 -5.13 7.69 15.41
C ASN A 113 -5.25 8.73 14.29
N LYS A 114 -4.67 8.46 13.11
CA LYS A 114 -4.85 9.28 11.91
C LYS A 114 -6.07 8.85 11.07
N ASN A 115 -6.93 7.98 11.60
CA ASN A 115 -8.09 7.40 10.95
C ASN A 115 -7.75 6.60 9.68
N TYR A 116 -6.56 6.00 9.63
CA TYR A 116 -6.20 5.03 8.61
C TYR A 116 -6.56 3.63 9.10
N ASN A 117 -7.12 2.80 8.21
CA ASN A 117 -7.47 1.44 8.52
C ASN A 117 -6.29 0.51 8.22
N VAL A 118 -5.78 -0.16 9.26
CA VAL A 118 -4.70 -1.15 9.20
C VAL A 118 -5.11 -2.49 8.56
N GLN A 119 -6.38 -2.64 8.17
CA GLN A 119 -6.84 -3.74 7.31
C GLN A 119 -6.74 -3.40 5.81
N ILE A 120 -6.73 -2.11 5.46
CA ILE A 120 -6.73 -1.68 4.06
C ILE A 120 -5.29 -1.58 3.57
N CYS A 121 -4.89 -2.46 2.65
CA CYS A 121 -3.59 -2.42 1.97
C CYS A 121 -2.38 -2.34 2.93
N SER A 122 -2.39 -3.15 3.99
CA SER A 122 -1.49 -2.97 5.13
C SER A 122 -1.02 -4.26 5.78
N GLY A 123 0.13 -4.16 6.44
CA GLY A 123 0.74 -5.21 7.24
C GLY A 123 1.63 -4.57 8.32
N SER A 124 1.79 -5.30 9.42
CA SER A 124 2.71 -4.93 10.49
C SER A 124 3.94 -5.82 10.45
N GLY A 125 5.07 -5.28 10.89
CA GLY A 125 6.35 -5.96 10.79
C GLY A 125 7.42 -5.25 11.58
N PHE A 126 8.66 -5.64 11.30
CA PHE A 126 9.84 -5.08 11.93
C PHE A 126 11.03 -5.15 10.98
N ILE A 127 12.03 -4.29 11.23
CA ILE A 127 13.33 -4.33 10.55
C ILE A 127 14.34 -4.88 11.54
N VAL A 128 14.97 -5.99 11.16
CA VAL A 128 15.98 -6.69 11.97
C VAL A 128 17.36 -6.50 11.35
N ASN A 129 18.37 -6.34 12.21
CA ASN A 129 19.77 -6.44 11.82
C ASN A 129 20.18 -7.91 11.75
N THR A 130 20.42 -8.44 10.55
CA THR A 130 20.70 -9.85 10.29
C THR A 130 22.05 -10.30 10.83
N ARG A 131 22.92 -9.38 11.24
CA ARG A 131 24.21 -9.69 11.87
C ARG A 131 24.14 -9.74 13.39
N SER A 132 23.46 -8.79 14.03
CA SER A 132 23.37 -8.75 15.50
C SER A 132 22.14 -9.47 16.05
N GLY A 133 21.06 -9.58 15.27
CA GLY A 133 19.76 -10.10 15.70
C GLY A 133 18.86 -9.05 16.34
N ASP A 134 19.32 -7.80 16.45
CA ASP A 134 18.56 -6.70 17.07
C ASP A 134 17.42 -6.26 16.15
N ILE A 135 16.24 -6.02 16.74
CA ILE A 135 15.12 -5.42 16.02
C ILE A 135 15.28 -3.90 16.16
N GLU A 136 15.67 -3.25 15.08
CA GLU A 136 15.98 -1.81 15.12
C GLU A 136 14.72 -0.94 14.95
N PHE A 137 13.70 -1.47 14.26
CA PHE A 137 12.47 -0.75 13.98
C PHE A 137 11.24 -1.66 13.99
N THR A 138 10.10 -1.14 14.44
CA THR A 138 8.78 -1.72 14.12
C THR A 138 8.06 -0.83 13.11
N ILE A 139 7.17 -1.44 12.33
CA ILE A 139 6.50 -0.79 11.22
C ILE A 139 5.06 -1.28 11.11
N THR A 140 4.14 -0.34 10.90
CA THR A 140 2.78 -0.64 10.45
C THR A 140 2.40 0.31 9.32
N ALA A 141 1.88 -0.25 8.24
CA ALA A 141 1.21 0.51 7.19
C ALA A 141 -0.30 0.50 7.42
N GLY A 142 -1.01 1.46 6.83
CA GLY A 142 -2.47 1.53 6.79
C GLY A 142 -2.95 2.28 5.56
N GLY A 143 -4.18 2.00 5.17
CA GLY A 143 -4.86 2.63 4.04
C GLY A 143 -6.12 3.34 4.50
N LYS A 144 -6.41 4.48 3.88
CA LYS A 144 -7.68 5.20 4.04
C LYS A 144 -8.22 5.53 2.67
N ILE A 145 -9.44 5.12 2.36
CA ILE A 145 -10.11 5.53 1.12
C ILE A 145 -10.28 7.06 1.16
N PHE A 146 -9.94 7.75 0.07
CA PHE A 146 -10.16 9.18 0.00
C PHE A 146 -11.66 9.49 0.14
N PRO A 147 -12.05 10.50 0.94
CA PRO A 147 -13.46 10.78 1.23
C PRO A 147 -14.35 10.92 -0.01
N GLU A 148 -13.79 11.44 -1.11
CA GLU A 148 -14.50 11.73 -2.35
C GLU A 148 -14.73 10.49 -3.23
N VAL A 149 -14.05 9.37 -2.97
CA VAL A 149 -14.10 8.18 -3.85
C VAL A 149 -15.51 7.62 -3.98
N SER A 150 -16.27 7.54 -2.88
CA SER A 150 -17.64 7.04 -2.93
C SER A 150 -18.52 7.91 -3.81
N GLU A 151 -18.41 9.25 -3.68
CA GLU A 151 -19.14 10.20 -4.51
C GLU A 151 -18.74 10.08 -5.99
N VAL A 152 -17.43 10.03 -6.28
CA VAL A 152 -16.89 9.89 -7.64
C VAL A 152 -17.39 8.62 -8.31
N VAL A 153 -17.31 7.48 -7.61
CA VAL A 153 -17.73 6.19 -8.15
C VAL A 153 -19.24 6.17 -8.42
N GLU A 154 -20.05 6.71 -7.50
CA GLU A 154 -21.50 6.83 -7.71
C GLU A 154 -21.86 7.72 -8.91
N GLU A 155 -21.19 8.87 -9.03
CA GLU A 155 -21.45 9.81 -10.12
C GLU A 155 -21.02 9.23 -11.49
N LEU A 156 -19.87 8.56 -11.56
CA LEU A 156 -19.43 7.84 -12.75
C LEU A 156 -20.43 6.76 -13.17
N LYS A 157 -21.00 6.02 -12.21
CA LYS A 157 -22.07 5.02 -12.48
C LYS A 157 -23.32 5.68 -13.03
N LYS A 158 -23.79 6.80 -12.44
CA LYS A 158 -24.95 7.57 -12.95
C LYS A 158 -24.74 8.03 -14.39
N ARG A 159 -23.50 8.39 -14.74
CA ARG A 159 -23.09 8.77 -16.09
C ARG A 159 -22.79 7.59 -17.01
N SER A 160 -23.11 6.36 -16.60
CA SER A 160 -22.94 5.12 -17.37
C SER A 160 -21.49 4.79 -17.75
N PHE A 161 -20.51 5.22 -16.94
CA PHE A 161 -19.13 4.80 -17.10
C PHE A 161 -18.93 3.37 -16.58
N HIS A 162 -18.07 2.62 -17.27
CA HIS A 162 -17.56 1.35 -16.77
C HIS A 162 -16.34 1.62 -15.89
N ILE A 163 -16.33 1.10 -14.67
CA ILE A 163 -15.27 1.38 -13.70
C ILE A 163 -14.43 0.13 -13.48
N TYR A 164 -13.11 0.29 -13.57
CA TYR A 164 -12.11 -0.74 -13.39
C TYR A 164 -11.04 -0.28 -12.39
N VAL A 165 -10.39 -1.25 -11.74
CA VAL A 165 -9.25 -0.98 -10.85
C VAL A 165 -8.08 -1.87 -11.26
N ALA A 166 -6.90 -1.28 -11.42
CA ALA A 166 -5.67 -2.01 -11.76
C ALA A 166 -4.54 -1.62 -10.80
N SER A 167 -4.08 -2.55 -9.97
CA SER A 167 -3.06 -2.31 -8.95
C SER A 167 -2.04 -3.44 -8.89
N GLY A 168 -0.80 -3.10 -8.49
CA GLY A 168 0.23 -4.08 -8.14
C GLY A 168 -0.04 -4.80 -6.82
N ASP A 169 -1.02 -4.36 -6.03
CA ASP A 169 -1.40 -4.99 -4.77
C ASP A 169 -1.96 -6.40 -4.98
N ARG A 170 -1.88 -7.24 -3.93
CA ARG A 170 -2.44 -8.59 -3.95
C ARG A 170 -3.94 -8.54 -4.24
N THR A 171 -4.40 -9.41 -5.16
CA THR A 171 -5.81 -9.46 -5.61
C THR A 171 -6.81 -9.52 -4.47
N LYS A 172 -6.52 -10.27 -3.40
CA LYS A 172 -7.40 -10.37 -2.23
C LYS A 172 -7.68 -9.00 -1.59
N SER A 173 -6.65 -8.21 -1.32
CA SER A 173 -6.78 -6.87 -0.73
C SER A 173 -7.54 -5.91 -1.66
N LEU A 174 -7.34 -6.06 -2.97
CA LEU A 174 -8.02 -5.24 -3.96
C LEU A 174 -9.51 -5.59 -4.09
N MET A 175 -9.88 -6.87 -3.93
CA MET A 175 -11.29 -7.30 -3.89
C MET A 175 -12.04 -6.75 -2.69
N GLU A 176 -11.40 -6.66 -1.52
CA GLU A 176 -12.00 -6.06 -0.31
C GLU A 176 -12.31 -4.57 -0.55
N LEU A 177 -11.38 -3.83 -1.15
CA LEU A 177 -11.62 -2.45 -1.58
C LEU A 177 -12.77 -2.38 -2.59
N ALA A 178 -12.73 -3.19 -3.64
CA ALA A 178 -13.73 -3.18 -4.70
C ALA A 178 -15.14 -3.44 -4.15
N SER A 179 -15.27 -4.35 -3.18
CA SER A 179 -16.53 -4.58 -2.47
C SER A 179 -17.01 -3.33 -1.75
N TYR A 180 -16.11 -2.57 -1.10
CA TYR A 180 -16.45 -1.35 -0.38
C TYR A 180 -16.97 -0.24 -1.30
N ILE A 181 -16.36 -0.08 -2.48
CA ILE A 181 -16.75 0.91 -3.49
C ILE A 181 -17.73 0.35 -4.54
N HIS A 182 -18.24 -0.86 -4.33
CA HIS A 182 -19.21 -1.56 -5.18
C HIS A 182 -18.77 -1.69 -6.65
N ILE A 183 -17.50 -2.03 -6.89
CA ILE A 183 -16.98 -2.37 -8.22
C ILE A 183 -17.06 -3.89 -8.40
N PRO A 184 -17.58 -4.39 -9.54
CA PRO A 184 -17.64 -5.82 -9.80
C PRO A 184 -16.24 -6.46 -9.81
N SER A 185 -16.12 -7.67 -9.24
CA SER A 185 -14.83 -8.35 -9.09
C SER A 185 -14.13 -8.65 -10.42
N GLU A 186 -14.90 -8.83 -11.49
CA GLU A 186 -14.41 -9.02 -12.86
C GLU A 186 -13.71 -7.77 -13.44
N ASN A 187 -13.94 -6.61 -12.84
CA ASN A 187 -13.32 -5.35 -13.23
C ASN A 187 -12.07 -5.00 -12.40
N VAL A 188 -11.61 -5.95 -11.57
CA VAL A 188 -10.52 -5.75 -10.61
C VAL A 188 -9.31 -6.57 -11.04
N PHE A 189 -8.23 -5.87 -11.38
CA PHE A 189 -6.97 -6.44 -11.83
C PHE A 189 -5.88 -6.23 -10.77
N GLY A 190 -5.74 -7.21 -9.88
CA GLY A 190 -4.65 -7.24 -8.91
C GLY A 190 -3.33 -7.73 -9.52
N THR A 191 -2.22 -7.55 -8.79
CA THR A 191 -0.86 -7.95 -9.22
C THR A 191 -0.47 -7.42 -10.61
N ALA A 192 -1.01 -6.26 -10.99
CA ALA A 192 -0.75 -5.61 -12.27
C ALA A 192 0.45 -4.67 -12.14
N ASP A 193 1.58 -5.08 -12.70
CA ASP A 193 2.74 -4.21 -12.90
C ASP A 193 2.50 -3.14 -13.98
N ALA A 194 3.47 -2.28 -14.22
CA ALA A 194 3.35 -1.17 -15.17
C ALA A 194 2.97 -1.62 -16.59
N GLN A 195 3.54 -2.74 -17.06
CA GLN A 195 3.26 -3.27 -18.39
C GLN A 195 1.87 -3.90 -18.43
N ARG A 196 1.49 -4.64 -17.39
CA ARG A 196 0.17 -5.25 -17.29
C ARG A 196 -0.94 -4.20 -17.23
N LYS A 197 -0.75 -3.10 -16.50
CA LYS A 197 -1.70 -1.97 -16.48
C LYS A 197 -1.90 -1.39 -17.88
N ARG A 198 -0.82 -1.24 -18.65
CA ARG A 198 -0.89 -0.78 -20.04
C ARG A 198 -1.72 -1.74 -20.91
N GLU A 199 -1.47 -3.04 -20.82
CA GLU A 199 -2.24 -4.06 -21.57
C GLU A 199 -3.73 -4.03 -21.24
N ILE A 200 -4.08 -3.84 -19.96
CA ILE A 200 -5.48 -3.71 -19.52
C ILE A 200 -6.13 -2.49 -20.20
N VAL A 201 -5.46 -1.33 -20.16
CA VAL A 201 -5.96 -0.11 -20.82
C VAL A 201 -6.12 -0.34 -22.32
N ALA A 202 -5.11 -0.90 -22.99
CA ALA A 202 -5.15 -1.18 -24.42
C ALA A 202 -6.33 -2.10 -24.80
N GLY A 203 -6.54 -3.19 -24.06
CA GLY A 203 -7.65 -4.11 -24.31
C GLY A 203 -9.03 -3.50 -24.04
N LEU A 204 -9.14 -2.55 -23.10
CA LEU A 204 -10.38 -1.82 -22.85
C LEU A 204 -10.68 -0.80 -23.97
N LYS A 205 -9.65 -0.21 -24.58
CA LYS A 205 -9.80 0.76 -25.68
C LYS A 205 -10.44 0.19 -26.94
N GLU A 206 -10.40 -1.13 -27.12
CA GLU A 206 -11.12 -1.80 -28.21
C GLU A 206 -12.64 -1.62 -28.14
N ARG A 207 -13.18 -1.31 -26.94
CA ARG A 207 -14.63 -1.22 -26.67
C ARG A 207 -15.07 0.11 -26.07
N TYR A 208 -14.15 0.82 -25.43
CA TYR A 208 -14.44 2.03 -24.65
C TYR A 208 -13.48 3.15 -25.03
N LYS A 209 -13.91 4.40 -24.83
CA LYS A 209 -12.97 5.50 -24.63
C LYS A 209 -12.52 5.47 -23.17
N VAL A 210 -11.22 5.39 -22.92
CA VAL A 210 -10.66 5.03 -21.61
C VAL A 210 -9.92 6.21 -20.98
N MET A 211 -10.30 6.55 -19.74
CA MET A 211 -9.50 7.39 -18.85
C MET A 211 -8.71 6.48 -17.90
N MET A 212 -7.41 6.71 -17.80
CA MET A 212 -6.56 6.10 -16.76
C MET A 212 -6.28 7.15 -15.70
N VAL A 213 -6.57 6.84 -14.44
CA VAL A 213 -6.26 7.70 -13.29
C VAL A 213 -5.23 7.00 -12.42
N GLY A 214 -4.07 7.62 -12.23
CA GLY A 214 -2.97 7.07 -11.42
C GLY A 214 -2.26 8.14 -10.60
N ASN A 215 -1.16 7.78 -9.96
CA ASN A 215 -0.39 8.72 -9.12
C ASN A 215 1.13 8.50 -9.18
N SER A 216 1.61 7.45 -9.86
CA SER A 216 2.98 6.98 -9.70
C SER A 216 3.68 6.63 -11.01
N ALA A 217 4.99 6.38 -10.93
CA ALA A 217 5.79 5.94 -12.07
C ALA A 217 5.30 4.64 -12.70
N ASN A 218 4.66 3.77 -11.92
CA ASN A 218 4.10 2.51 -12.40
C ASN A 218 2.90 2.73 -13.33
N ASP A 219 2.30 3.91 -13.33
CA ASP A 219 1.11 4.22 -14.13
C ASP A 219 1.46 4.87 -15.46
N ILE A 220 2.69 5.38 -15.63
CA ILE A 220 3.14 6.14 -16.81
C ILE A 220 2.79 5.43 -18.12
N LEU A 221 3.00 4.11 -18.20
CA LEU A 221 2.74 3.36 -19.43
C LEU A 221 1.23 3.27 -19.74
N ALA A 222 0.40 3.09 -18.71
CA ALA A 222 -1.04 3.01 -18.85
C ALA A 222 -1.66 4.40 -19.11
N LEU A 223 -1.13 5.45 -18.48
CA LEU A 223 -1.54 6.84 -18.70
C LEU A 223 -1.34 7.26 -20.15
N LYS A 224 -0.17 6.96 -20.72
CA LYS A 224 0.15 7.26 -22.12
C LYS A 224 -0.64 6.42 -23.14
N GLU A 225 -1.11 5.24 -22.72
CA GLU A 225 -1.90 4.35 -23.57
C GLU A 225 -3.38 4.75 -23.58
N ALA A 226 -3.88 5.36 -22.51
CA ALA A 226 -5.28 5.79 -22.39
C ALA A 226 -5.66 6.87 -23.42
N ASP A 227 -6.96 7.07 -23.61
CA ASP A 227 -7.46 8.22 -24.39
C ASP A 227 -7.42 9.52 -23.57
N MET A 228 -7.36 9.39 -22.25
CA MET A 228 -7.20 10.47 -21.29
C MET A 228 -6.40 9.97 -20.08
N GLY A 229 -5.13 10.36 -19.98
CA GLY A 229 -4.28 10.07 -18.84
C GLY A 229 -4.41 11.16 -17.77
N VAL A 230 -4.78 10.78 -16.54
CA VAL A 230 -4.94 11.68 -15.41
C VAL A 230 -4.04 11.28 -14.25
N ILE A 231 -3.22 12.21 -13.76
CA ILE A 231 -2.50 12.04 -12.50
C ILE A 231 -3.23 12.76 -11.39
N THR A 232 -3.44 12.08 -10.26
CA THR A 232 -3.86 12.71 -9.01
C THR A 232 -2.67 12.91 -8.08
N THR A 233 -2.55 14.12 -7.54
CA THR A 233 -1.58 14.47 -6.49
C THR A 233 -2.23 14.53 -5.11
N GLN A 234 -3.44 13.98 -4.95
CA GLN A 234 -4.21 14.04 -3.70
C GLN A 234 -3.50 13.32 -2.54
N GLN A 235 -2.70 12.30 -2.84
CA GLN A 235 -1.76 11.77 -1.86
C GLN A 235 -0.62 12.77 -1.70
N ASP A 236 -0.53 13.39 -0.52
CA ASP A 236 0.47 14.41 -0.13
C ASP A 236 1.90 13.84 -0.10
N LYS A 237 2.40 13.50 -1.29
CA LYS A 237 3.71 12.92 -1.54
C LYS A 237 4.24 13.52 -2.84
N GLU A 238 5.52 13.87 -2.85
CA GLU A 238 6.15 14.51 -4.00
C GLU A 238 6.02 13.61 -5.24
N THR A 239 5.31 14.12 -6.25
CA THR A 239 5.12 13.42 -7.52
C THR A 239 6.20 13.89 -8.48
N SER A 240 7.04 12.97 -8.96
CA SER A 240 8.15 13.33 -9.83
C SER A 240 7.66 14.00 -11.13
N ARG A 241 8.44 14.95 -11.64
CA ARG A 241 8.14 15.65 -12.90
C ARG A 241 7.86 14.70 -14.07
N LYS A 242 8.61 13.60 -14.16
CA LYS A 242 8.42 12.57 -15.18
C LYS A 242 7.03 11.92 -15.16
N VAL A 243 6.44 11.78 -13.96
CA VAL A 243 5.09 11.22 -13.79
C VAL A 243 4.05 12.25 -14.23
N MET A 244 4.20 13.51 -13.81
CA MET A 244 3.29 14.58 -14.21
C MET A 244 3.29 14.82 -15.73
N GLU A 245 4.45 14.80 -16.37
CA GLU A 245 4.60 14.96 -17.83
C GLU A 245 4.07 13.77 -18.65
N ALA A 246 3.71 12.65 -18.00
CA ALA A 246 3.15 11.49 -18.68
C ALA A 246 1.62 11.53 -18.81
N ALA A 247 0.94 12.45 -18.13
CA ALA A 247 -0.50 12.60 -18.14
C ALA A 247 -0.94 13.83 -18.94
N ASP A 248 -2.17 13.78 -19.45
CA ASP A 248 -2.82 14.88 -20.13
C ASP A 248 -3.33 15.93 -19.13
N VAL A 249 -3.79 15.47 -17.96
CA VAL A 249 -4.34 16.31 -16.89
C VAL A 249 -3.76 15.90 -15.53
N VAL A 250 -3.51 16.91 -14.68
CA VAL A 250 -3.13 16.72 -13.27
C VAL A 250 -4.22 17.31 -12.39
N VAL A 251 -4.71 16.53 -11.42
CA VAL A 251 -5.75 16.95 -10.47
C VAL A 251 -5.24 16.90 -9.03
N GLY A 252 -5.68 17.85 -8.21
CA GLY A 252 -5.35 17.89 -6.78
C GLY A 252 -6.28 17.03 -5.93
N ASN A 253 -7.50 16.81 -6.41
CA ASN A 253 -8.53 16.00 -5.79
C ASN A 253 -9.16 15.08 -6.84
N ILE A 254 -9.38 13.80 -6.50
CA ILE A 254 -9.99 12.81 -7.38
C ILE A 254 -11.39 13.21 -7.86
N LYS A 255 -12.10 14.08 -7.14
CA LYS A 255 -13.38 14.63 -7.57
C LYS A 255 -13.32 15.41 -8.88
N GLU A 256 -12.20 16.08 -9.15
CA GLU A 256 -12.01 16.92 -10.34
C GLU A 256 -12.04 16.11 -11.64
N ILE A 257 -11.84 14.77 -11.59
CA ILE A 257 -11.95 13.94 -12.80
C ILE A 257 -13.36 13.94 -13.40
N LEU A 258 -14.38 14.27 -12.59
CA LEU A 258 -15.76 14.37 -13.04
C LEU A 258 -15.99 15.55 -13.98
N ASP A 259 -15.09 16.53 -13.99
CA ASP A 259 -15.17 17.72 -14.83
C ASP A 259 -14.37 17.58 -16.14
N ILE A 260 -13.65 16.48 -16.32
CA ILE A 260 -12.85 16.20 -17.51
C ILE A 260 -13.74 15.58 -18.59
N ASP A 261 -13.87 16.27 -19.73
CA ASP A 261 -14.51 15.70 -20.91
C ASP A 261 -13.48 15.03 -21.83
N PHE A 262 -13.80 13.80 -22.23
CA PHE A 262 -13.03 12.99 -23.15
C PHE A 262 -13.98 12.05 -23.89
#